data_AF-A0A4Y2NM80-F1
#
_entry.id   AF-A0A4Y2NM80-F1
#
_cell.length_a   1.000
_cell.length_b   1.000
_cell.length_c   1.000
_cell.angle_alpha   90.00
_cell.angle_beta   90.00
_cell.angle_gamma   90.00
#
_symmetry.space_group_name_H-M   'P 1'
#
loop_
_entity.id
_entity.type
_entity.pdbx_description
1 polymer ?
#
loop_
_entity_poly.entity_id
_entity_poly.type
_entity_poly.pdbx_seq_one_letter_code
_entity_poly.pdbx_strand_id
1 'polypeptide(L)'
;MHKINAALVFFTRIIGKGHSAAKKLCSALNVNVLSKTALRNIEKKLEGAANDVASKVMKDAALELRKAGNGDEIIQFGVSVDGTWQRRVYPYLNGCVSAISGDNGKILDIELMSKI
;
A
#
# COMPACT_ATOMS: atom_id res chain seq x y z
N MET A 1 20.33 -7.91 -12.30
CA MET A 1 20.52 -7.16 -11.03
C MET A 1 19.29 -6.32 -10.62
N HIS A 2 18.70 -5.50 -11.51
CA HIS A 2 17.58 -4.60 -11.16
C HIS A 2 16.32 -5.28 -10.59
N LYS A 3 15.89 -6.42 -11.15
CA LYS A 3 14.68 -7.14 -10.66
C LYS A 3 14.85 -7.75 -9.26
N ILE A 4 16.03 -8.32 -8.97
CA ILE A 4 16.34 -8.93 -7.67
C ILE A 4 16.37 -7.85 -6.58
N ASN A 5 16.96 -6.69 -6.88
CA ASN A 5 16.98 -5.56 -5.96
C ASN A 5 15.56 -5.05 -5.66
N ALA A 6 14.70 -4.93 -6.68
CA ALA A 6 13.30 -4.56 -6.49
C ALA A 6 12.53 -5.59 -5.64
N ALA A 7 12.73 -6.89 -5.90
CA ALA A 7 12.12 -7.96 -5.12
C ALA A 7 12.58 -7.92 -3.66
N LEU A 8 13.87 -7.75 -3.40
CA LEU A 8 14.41 -7.63 -2.04
C LEU A 8 13.74 -6.49 -1.27
N VAL A 9 13.67 -5.30 -1.88
CA VAL A 9 13.04 -4.13 -1.25
C VAL A 9 11.55 -4.37 -1.00
N PHE A 10 10.84 -4.89 -2.01
CA PHE A 10 9.42 -5.23 -1.91
C PHE A 10 9.14 -6.21 -0.77
N PHE A 11 9.88 -7.33 -0.70
CA PHE A 11 9.72 -8.31 0.36
C PHE A 11 10.04 -7.73 1.73
N THR A 12 11.11 -6.95 1.86
CA THR A 12 11.43 -6.30 3.15
C THR A 12 10.31 -5.40 3.63
N ARG A 13 9.62 -4.71 2.70
CA ARG A 13 8.49 -3.84 3.03
C ARG A 13 7.26 -4.64 3.48
N ILE A 14 6.94 -5.75 2.81
CA ILE A 14 5.83 -6.64 3.18
C ILE A 14 5.98 -7.14 4.63
N ILE A 15 7.18 -7.51 5.03
CA ILE A 15 7.45 -8.01 6.40
C ILE A 15 7.67 -6.89 7.43
N GLY A 16 7.44 -5.63 7.06
CA GLY A 16 7.62 -4.47 7.94
C GLY A 16 9.09 -4.25 8.37
N LYS A 17 10.05 -4.62 7.53
CA LYS A 17 11.49 -4.42 7.76
C LYS A 17 12.07 -3.43 6.75
N GLY A 18 13.24 -2.89 7.08
CA GLY A 18 13.96 -1.94 6.22
C GLY A 18 15.39 -2.38 5.94
N HIS A 19 16.21 -1.41 5.52
CA HIS A 19 17.61 -1.63 5.10
C HIS A 19 18.44 -2.48 6.06
N SER A 20 18.28 -2.33 7.38
CA SER A 20 19.05 -3.12 8.37
C SER A 20 18.77 -4.62 8.27
N ALA A 21 17.53 -5.03 8.00
CA ALA A 21 17.19 -6.44 7.78
C ALA A 21 17.68 -6.91 6.40
N ALA A 22 17.53 -6.08 5.36
CA ALA A 22 18.07 -6.37 4.03
C ALA A 22 19.59 -6.63 4.10
N LYS A 23 20.32 -5.81 4.85
CA LYS A 23 21.76 -5.97 5.09
C LYS A 23 22.09 -7.31 5.75
N LYS A 24 21.39 -7.67 6.83
CA LYS A 24 21.60 -8.97 7.51
C LYS A 24 21.37 -10.15 6.57
N LEU A 25 20.30 -10.11 5.78
CA LEU A 25 20.00 -11.16 4.80
C LEU A 25 21.09 -11.26 3.72
N CYS A 26 21.45 -10.14 3.10
CA CYS A 26 22.52 -10.11 2.09
C CYS A 26 23.85 -10.63 2.65
N SER A 27 24.22 -10.25 3.88
CA SER A 27 25.41 -10.76 4.54
C SER A 27 25.35 -12.27 4.79
N ALA A 28 24.21 -12.81 5.25
CA ALA A 28 24.04 -14.25 5.45
C ALA A 28 24.13 -15.05 4.14
N LEU A 29 23.70 -14.45 3.02
CA LEU A 29 23.76 -15.04 1.69
C LEU A 29 25.08 -14.76 0.95
N ASN A 30 26.02 -14.04 1.58
CA ASN A 30 27.28 -13.60 0.97
C ASN A 30 27.08 -12.84 -0.36
N VAL A 31 26.08 -11.95 -0.43
CA VAL A 31 25.79 -11.10 -1.60
C VAL A 31 25.93 -9.62 -1.26
N ASN A 32 26.19 -8.82 -2.29
CA ASN A 32 26.33 -7.37 -2.14
C ASN A 32 25.06 -6.70 -1.60
N VAL A 33 25.25 -5.86 -0.59
CA VAL A 33 24.18 -5.10 0.05
C VAL A 33 23.93 -3.81 -0.73
N LEU A 34 22.66 -3.49 -0.98
CA LEU A 34 22.30 -2.18 -1.55
C LEU A 34 22.68 -1.05 -0.58
N SER A 35 23.11 0.09 -1.13
CA SER A 35 23.24 1.30 -0.34
C SER A 35 21.86 1.75 0.17
N LYS A 36 21.84 2.47 1.29
CA LYS A 36 20.60 3.00 1.87
C LYS A 36 19.87 3.93 0.89
N THR A 37 20.61 4.70 0.10
CA THR A 37 20.07 5.59 -0.94
C THR A 37 19.48 4.80 -2.11
N ALA A 38 20.18 3.77 -2.60
CA ALA A 38 19.67 2.91 -3.67
C ALA A 38 18.37 2.21 -3.26
N LEU A 39 18.32 1.70 -2.02
CA LEU A 39 17.12 1.09 -1.46
C LEU A 39 15.94 2.09 -1.42
N ARG A 40 16.15 3.30 -0.88
CA ARG A 40 15.12 4.35 -0.84
C ARG A 40 14.60 4.77 -2.23
N ASN A 41 15.49 4.81 -3.23
CA ASN A 41 15.08 5.11 -4.60
C ASN A 41 14.17 4.03 -5.20
N ILE A 42 14.39 2.76 -4.84
CA ILE A 42 13.52 1.66 -5.22
C ILE A 42 12.21 1.73 -4.43
N GLU A 43 12.25 2.02 -3.13
CA GLU A 43 11.04 2.21 -2.30
C GLU A 43 10.11 3.26 -2.90
N LYS A 44 10.63 4.43 -3.30
CA LYS A 44 9.84 5.49 -3.96
C LYS A 44 9.21 5.05 -5.28
N LYS A 45 9.90 4.23 -6.06
CA LYS A 45 9.35 3.68 -7.31
C LYS A 45 8.22 2.69 -7.04
N LEU A 46 8.37 1.85 -6.01
CA LEU A 46 7.34 0.92 -5.58
C LEU A 46 6.12 1.66 -5.03
N GLU A 47 6.32 2.72 -4.26
CA GLU A 47 5.27 3.60 -3.76
C GLU A 47 4.48 4.24 -4.91
N GLY A 48 5.16 4.82 -5.91
CA GLY A 48 4.49 5.37 -7.09
C GLY A 48 3.64 4.33 -7.82
N ALA A 49 4.21 3.15 -8.09
CA ALA A 49 3.46 2.07 -8.75
C ALA A 49 2.28 1.56 -7.93
N ALA A 50 2.41 1.50 -6.60
CA ALA A 50 1.32 1.11 -5.71
C ALA A 50 0.18 2.15 -5.72
N ASN A 51 0.53 3.44 -5.70
CA ASN A 51 -0.45 4.53 -5.76
C ASN A 51 -1.20 4.57 -7.09
N ASP A 52 -0.51 4.30 -8.21
CA ASP A 52 -1.13 4.22 -9.53
C ASP A 52 -2.16 3.09 -9.59
N VAL A 53 -1.80 1.91 -9.08
CA VAL A 53 -2.70 0.75 -9.00
C VAL A 53 -3.87 1.03 -8.07
N ALA A 54 -3.64 1.57 -6.88
CA ALA A 54 -4.70 1.91 -5.93
C ALA A 54 -5.69 2.90 -6.54
N SER A 55 -5.18 3.99 -7.14
CA SER A 55 -6.01 5.00 -7.81
C SER A 55 -6.85 4.41 -8.94
N LYS A 56 -6.29 3.48 -9.72
CA LYS A 56 -7.03 2.80 -10.79
C LYS A 56 -8.14 1.92 -10.22
N VAL A 57 -7.82 1.06 -9.26
CA VAL A 57 -8.78 0.11 -8.67
C VAL A 57 -9.93 0.84 -7.99
N MET A 58 -9.67 1.91 -7.25
CA MET A 58 -10.71 2.70 -6.57
C MET A 58 -11.61 3.43 -7.59
N LYS A 59 -11.04 3.98 -8.67
CA LYS A 59 -11.82 4.57 -9.77
C LYS A 59 -12.70 3.54 -10.47
N ASP A 60 -12.16 2.36 -10.75
CA ASP A 60 -12.90 1.27 -11.39
C ASP A 60 -14.06 0.81 -10.47
N ALA A 61 -13.83 0.69 -9.16
CA ALA A 61 -14.87 0.37 -8.18
C ALA A 61 -15.99 1.42 -8.14
N ALA A 62 -15.65 2.71 -8.14
CA ALA A 62 -16.64 3.79 -8.17
C ALA A 62 -17.43 3.80 -9.50
N LEU A 63 -16.77 3.52 -10.63
CA LEU A 63 -17.43 3.45 -11.94
C LEU A 63 -18.44 2.30 -12.01
N GLU A 64 -18.12 1.15 -11.42
CA GLU A 64 -19.06 0.02 -11.33
C GLU A 64 -20.32 0.38 -10.55
N LEU A 65 -20.19 1.08 -9.42
CA LEU A 65 -21.34 1.56 -8.65
C LEU A 65 -22.20 2.53 -9.47
N ARG A 66 -21.56 3.45 -10.19
CA ARG A 66 -22.28 4.40 -11.06
C ARG A 66 -23.05 3.73 -12.18
N LYS A 67 -22.48 2.67 -12.77
CA LYS A 67 -23.17 1.86 -13.79
C LYS A 67 -24.37 1.11 -13.20
N ALA A 68 -24.25 0.60 -11.98
CA ALA A 68 -25.34 -0.06 -11.28
C ALA A 68 -26.49 0.91 -10.93
N GLY A 69 -26.18 2.18 -10.62
CA GLY A 69 -27.15 3.25 -10.42
C GLY A 69 -27.70 3.88 -11.71
N ASN A 70 -27.76 3.14 -12.82
CA ASN A 70 -28.26 3.59 -14.13
C ASN A 70 -27.66 4.91 -14.68
N GLY A 71 -26.47 5.30 -14.22
CA GLY A 71 -25.78 6.50 -14.68
C GLY A 71 -26.26 7.81 -14.04
N ASP A 72 -27.04 7.75 -12.97
CA ASP A 72 -27.44 8.93 -12.20
C ASP A 72 -26.22 9.77 -11.78
N GLU A 73 -26.43 11.09 -11.70
CA GLU A 73 -25.38 12.04 -11.31
C GLU A 73 -25.00 11.87 -9.83
N ILE A 74 -25.98 11.52 -9.00
CA ILE A 74 -25.81 11.23 -7.58
C ILE A 74 -26.34 9.83 -7.31
N ILE A 75 -25.46 8.94 -6.87
CA ILE A 75 -25.79 7.59 -6.45
C ILE A 75 -25.65 7.48 -4.93
N GLN A 76 -26.61 6.82 -4.28
CA GLN A 76 -26.54 6.50 -2.86
C GLN A 76 -26.19 5.03 -2.68
N PHE A 77 -25.19 4.75 -1.85
CA PHE A 77 -24.75 3.39 -1.52
C PHE A 77 -24.29 3.31 -0.07
N GLY A 78 -24.36 2.11 0.50
CA GLY A 78 -23.83 1.85 1.84
C GLY A 78 -22.30 1.82 1.82
N VAL A 79 -21.68 2.37 2.88
CA VAL A 79 -20.22 2.31 3.08
C VAL A 79 -19.93 1.71 4.45
N SER A 80 -19.03 0.74 4.48
CA SER A 80 -18.36 0.27 5.68
C SER A 80 -16.97 0.90 5.76
N VAL A 81 -16.52 1.26 6.96
CA VAL A 81 -15.20 1.85 7.17
C VAL A 81 -14.39 0.92 8.08
N ASP A 82 -13.27 0.42 7.56
CA ASP A 82 -12.37 -0.45 8.31
C ASP A 82 -10.99 0.21 8.51
N GLY A 83 -10.45 0.07 9.72
CA GLY A 83 -9.19 0.68 10.13
C GLY A 83 -8.21 -0.33 10.67
N THR A 84 -6.99 -0.34 10.13
CA THR A 84 -5.90 -1.21 10.57
C THR A 84 -4.69 -0.42 11.07
N TRP A 85 -4.03 -0.95 12.10
CA TRP A 85 -2.88 -0.33 12.76
C TRP A 85 -1.73 -1.33 12.87
N GLN A 86 -0.50 -0.86 12.59
CA GLN A 86 0.68 -1.73 12.62
C GLN A 86 0.95 -2.31 14.03
N ARG A 87 0.66 -1.55 15.09
CA ARG A 87 0.72 -2.01 16.48
C ARG A 87 -0.50 -1.49 17.23
N ARG A 88 -1.12 -2.36 18.02
CA ARG A 88 -2.01 -1.92 19.09
C ARG A 88 -1.12 -1.36 20.20
N VAL A 89 -1.42 -0.18 20.72
CA VAL A 89 -0.73 0.61 21.78
C VAL A 89 0.06 1.84 21.28
N TYR A 90 -0.29 2.99 21.86
CA TYR A 90 0.37 4.29 21.74
C TYR A 90 1.87 4.20 22.10
N PRO A 91 2.81 4.85 21.37
CA PRO A 91 2.63 6.00 20.49
C PRO A 91 2.80 5.71 18.98
N TYR A 92 2.71 4.45 18.55
CA TYR A 92 2.95 4.07 17.15
C TYR A 92 1.71 4.32 16.29
N LEU A 93 1.80 5.27 15.37
CA LEU A 93 0.69 5.90 14.61
C LEU A 93 0.68 5.50 13.12
N ASN A 94 1.25 4.34 12.75
CA ASN A 94 1.16 3.86 11.38
C ASN A 94 -0.12 3.06 11.19
N GLY A 95 -1.06 3.61 10.44
CA GLY A 95 -2.34 2.99 10.15
C GLY A 95 -2.88 3.29 8.78
N CYS A 96 -3.92 2.57 8.43
CA CYS A 96 -4.67 2.75 7.19
C CYS A 96 -6.15 2.65 7.53
N VAL A 97 -6.94 3.58 7.01
CA VAL A 97 -8.40 3.53 7.04
C VAL A 97 -8.87 3.33 5.61
N SER A 98 -9.83 2.45 5.41
CA SER A 98 -10.41 2.15 4.11
C SER A 98 -11.93 2.31 4.14
N ALA A 99 -12.47 2.98 3.13
CA ALA A 99 -13.89 3.03 2.85
C ALA A 99 -14.23 1.94 1.85
N ILE A 100 -15.13 1.03 2.23
CA ILE A 100 -15.51 -0.16 1.47
C ILE A 100 -16.99 -0.04 1.13
N SER A 101 -17.34 -0.17 -0.15
CA SER A 101 -18.74 -0.22 -0.56
C SER A 101 -19.42 -1.47 0.01
N GLY A 102 -20.59 -1.29 0.62
CA GLY A 102 -21.44 -2.40 1.06
C GLY A 102 -22.03 -3.20 -0.11
N ASP A 103 -22.15 -2.59 -1.30
CA ASP A 103 -22.84 -3.20 -2.44
C ASP A 103 -21.93 -4.11 -3.26
N ASN A 104 -20.70 -3.66 -3.55
CA ASN A 104 -19.75 -4.45 -4.34
C ASN A 104 -18.56 -5.00 -3.53
N GLY A 105 -18.45 -4.63 -2.25
CA GLY A 105 -17.36 -5.07 -1.37
C GLY A 105 -15.98 -4.53 -1.75
N LYS A 106 -15.89 -3.53 -2.63
CA LYS A 106 -14.62 -2.95 -3.11
C LYS A 106 -14.28 -1.67 -2.36
N ILE A 107 -12.98 -1.38 -2.32
CA ILE A 107 -12.44 -0.17 -1.72
C ILE A 107 -12.72 1.03 -2.63
N LEU A 108 -13.28 2.08 -2.04
CA LEU A 108 -13.59 3.35 -2.70
C LEU A 108 -12.58 4.44 -2.36
N ASP A 109 -12.05 4.40 -1.14
CA ASP A 109 -11.04 5.36 -0.68
C ASP A 109 -10.17 4.76 0.42
N ILE A 110 -8.95 5.29 0.54
CA ILE A 110 -8.01 4.94 1.60
C ILE A 110 -7.34 6.18 2.17
N GLU A 111 -7.19 6.23 3.49
CA GLU A 111 -6.41 7.25 4.18
C GLU A 111 -5.25 6.60 4.93
N LEU A 112 -4.03 7.03 4.61
CA LEU A 112 -2.80 6.52 5.22
C LEU A 112 -2.34 7.46 6.32
N MET A 113 -2.29 6.95 7.56
CA MET A 113 -1.78 7.68 8.70
C MET A 113 -0.35 7.22 9.02
N SER A 114 0.57 8.17 9.06
CA SER A 114 1.97 7.93 9.45
C SER A 114 2.46 9.08 10.30
N LYS A 115 3.21 8.79 11.36
CA LYS A 115 4.00 9.81 12.06
C LYS A 115 5.35 9.93 11.37
N ILE A 116 5.69 11.14 10.92
CA ILE A 116 7.04 11.49 10.45
C ILE A 116 8.01 11.46 11.64
#